data_AF-A0A820N1W1-F1
#
_entry.id   AF-A0A820N1W1-F1
#
_cell.length_a   1.000
_cell.length_b   1.000
_cell.length_c   1.000
_cell.angle_alpha   90.00
_cell.angle_beta   90.00
_cell.angle_gamma   90.00
#
_symmetry.space_group_name_H-M   'P 1'
#
loop_
_entity.id
_entity.type
_entity.pdbx_description
1 polymer ?
#
loop_
_entity_poly.entity_id
_entity_poly.type
_entity_poly.pdbx_seq_one_letter_code
_entity_poly.pdbx_strand_id
1 'polypeptide(L)'
;MSHSHLIRYILYFEASPDQIQVEIGNMTAEPVKFKCVEILEMTVQILNLFHKKLQDICASRQKNSIENIIRIFPDIQQAENDLNQLQSLLDPLALPQLLSIVSFWKNSSRIHHICKGLSFLNKAVSANIDSTLLDSVCAINEKTSGDECALTYEKYRDKIEKPLSDDMLTLFSYYSSGSDLFEFLGSLSNDDVYNLQEAVNDWEETLVSTKIVFEFATVKNFVDRAYDTIKVKHQELKNTPLQLNDIVTGFATIWKNEQFKDLRTYLESSSLALSSIKRIHLELVDKEQSKRRRIADILQKSIV
;
A
#
# COMPACT_ATOMS: atom_id res chain seq x y z
N MET A 1 9.42 30.84 8.17
CA MET A 1 10.40 29.73 8.09
C MET A 1 11.11 29.59 9.42
N SER A 2 11.01 28.44 10.10
CA SER A 2 11.93 28.17 11.21
C SER A 2 13.31 27.87 10.62
N HIS A 3 14.37 28.44 11.19
CA HIS A 3 15.75 28.29 10.69
C HIS A 3 16.18 26.81 10.54
N SER A 4 15.53 25.91 11.26
CA SER A 4 15.75 24.45 11.20
C SER A 4 15.42 23.81 9.85
N HIS A 5 14.41 24.29 9.12
CA HIS A 5 14.02 23.66 7.84
C HIS A 5 14.98 24.05 6.72
N LEU A 6 15.47 25.30 6.71
CA LEU A 6 16.44 25.78 5.73
C LEU A 6 17.79 25.04 5.84
N ILE A 7 18.25 24.77 7.07
CA ILE A 7 19.51 24.05 7.34
C ILE A 7 19.47 22.62 6.79
N ARG A 8 18.31 21.93 6.84
CA ARG A 8 18.15 20.59 6.25
C ARG A 8 18.33 20.60 4.73
N TYR A 9 17.79 21.62 4.04
CA TYR A 9 17.96 21.77 2.59
C TYR A 9 19.41 22.11 2.21
N ILE A 10 20.10 22.93 3.01
CA ILE A 10 21.51 23.29 2.81
C ILE A 10 22.42 22.06 2.93
N LEU A 11 22.25 21.25 3.98
CA LEU A 11 23.09 20.06 4.22
C LEU A 11 22.87 18.93 3.19
N TYR A 12 21.68 18.82 2.60
CA TYR A 12 21.38 17.77 1.62
C TYR A 12 21.94 18.08 0.22
N PHE A 13 22.07 19.37 -0.13
CA PHE A 13 22.70 19.79 -1.39
C PHE A 13 24.23 19.59 -1.40
N GLU A 14 24.86 19.38 -0.24
CA GLU A 14 26.31 19.11 -0.10
C GLU A 14 26.68 17.63 -0.29
N ALA A 15 25.72 16.70 -0.41
CA ALA A 15 25.99 15.27 -0.50
C ALA A 15 25.98 14.74 -1.95
N SER A 16 26.98 15.13 -2.76
CA SER A 16 27.45 14.32 -3.90
C SER A 16 28.83 13.76 -3.53
N PRO A 17 28.98 12.44 -3.27
CA PRO A 17 30.21 11.89 -2.69
C PRO A 17 31.45 11.93 -3.60
N ASP A 18 31.31 12.27 -4.88
CA ASP A 18 32.38 12.06 -5.87
C ASP A 18 33.24 13.30 -6.18
N GLN A 19 33.11 14.40 -5.44
CA GLN A 19 33.89 15.62 -5.70
C GLN A 19 34.73 16.17 -4.54
N ILE A 20 34.82 15.46 -3.40
CA ILE A 20 35.68 15.90 -2.29
C ILE A 20 36.59 14.75 -1.85
N GLN A 21 37.59 14.43 -2.68
CA GLN A 21 38.86 13.96 -2.13
C GLN A 21 39.60 15.18 -1.58
N VAL A 22 39.37 15.49 -0.30
CA VAL A 22 40.36 16.25 0.47
C VAL A 22 41.38 15.24 0.95
N GLU A 23 42.56 15.28 0.34
CA GLU A 23 43.75 14.58 0.82
C GLU A 23 43.93 14.88 2.31
N ILE A 24 43.70 13.88 3.16
CA ILE A 24 44.09 13.93 4.57
C ILE A 24 45.60 13.65 4.61
N GLY A 25 46.38 14.63 4.14
CA GLY A 25 47.80 14.74 4.37
C GLY A 25 48.02 15.69 5.55
N ASN A 26 48.71 15.21 6.58
CA ASN A 26 49.06 15.92 7.82
C ASN A 26 49.42 17.40 7.62
N MET A 27 48.46 18.29 7.78
CA MET A 27 48.71 19.69 8.10
C MET A 27 47.67 20.15 9.12
N THR A 28 48.17 20.66 10.23
CA THR A 28 47.44 21.33 11.31
C THR A 28 46.45 22.34 10.74
N ALA A 29 45.16 21.98 10.72
CA ALA A 29 44.09 22.87 10.27
C ALA A 29 43.70 23.81 11.42
N GLU A 30 44.04 25.09 11.29
CA GLU A 30 43.41 26.14 12.08
C GLU A 30 41.89 26.17 11.81
N PRO A 31 41.05 26.43 12.82
CA PRO A 31 39.61 26.54 12.64
C PRO A 31 39.32 27.80 11.81
N VAL A 32 38.81 27.61 10.58
CA VAL A 32 38.37 28.70 9.70
C VAL A 32 37.22 29.45 10.39
N LYS A 33 37.50 30.63 10.93
CA LYS A 33 36.47 31.56 11.43
C LYS A 33 35.84 32.30 10.26
N PHE A 34 34.71 31.78 9.77
CA PHE A 34 33.86 32.57 8.87
C PHE A 34 33.30 33.79 9.62
N LYS A 35 33.39 34.96 9.01
CA LYS A 35 32.72 36.16 9.54
C LYS A 35 31.22 36.00 9.34
N CYS A 36 30.39 36.49 10.27
CA CYS A 36 28.93 36.40 10.15
C CYS A 36 28.38 36.89 8.80
N VAL A 37 29.05 37.86 8.18
CA VAL A 37 28.73 38.37 6.83
C VAL A 37 28.93 37.31 5.74
N GLU A 38 30.02 36.55 5.78
CA GLU A 38 30.32 35.50 4.80
C GLU A 38 29.30 34.35 4.89
N ILE A 39 28.88 33.97 6.11
CA ILE A 39 27.81 32.99 6.32
C ILE A 39 26.48 33.51 5.73
N LEU A 40 26.19 34.80 5.91
CA LEU A 40 24.97 35.42 5.40
C LEU A 40 24.97 35.47 3.87
N GLU A 41 26.11 35.82 3.26
CA GLU A 41 26.31 35.82 1.81
C GLU A 41 26.15 34.42 1.21
N MET A 42 26.79 33.40 1.82
CA MET A 42 26.62 32.00 1.40
C MET A 42 25.15 31.56 1.50
N THR A 43 24.47 31.90 2.60
CA THR A 43 23.06 31.55 2.81
C THR A 43 22.17 32.16 1.73
N VAL A 44 22.39 33.43 1.37
CA VAL A 44 21.64 34.10 0.29
C VAL A 44 21.93 33.47 -1.07
N GLN A 45 23.17 33.11 -1.36
CA GLN A 45 23.53 32.42 -2.61
C GLN A 45 22.82 31.08 -2.74
N ILE A 46 22.80 30.27 -1.68
CA ILE A 46 22.11 28.98 -1.66
C ILE A 46 20.61 29.17 -1.86
N LEU A 47 20.01 30.16 -1.19
CA LEU A 47 18.59 30.46 -1.33
C LEU A 47 18.23 30.87 -2.77
N ASN A 48 19.07 31.68 -3.42
CA ASN A 48 18.88 32.08 -4.82
C ASN A 48 19.02 30.89 -5.78
N LEU A 49 19.98 29.99 -5.55
CA LEU A 49 20.14 28.77 -6.34
C LEU A 49 18.92 27.85 -6.21
N PHE A 50 18.43 27.66 -4.98
CA PHE A 50 17.21 26.89 -4.73
C PHE A 50 16.00 27.52 -5.43
N HIS A 51 15.82 28.83 -5.27
CA HIS A 51 14.71 29.55 -5.88
C HIS A 51 14.72 29.40 -7.40
N LYS A 52 15.87 29.56 -8.05
CA LYS A 52 16.03 29.38 -9.49
C LYS A 52 15.69 27.95 -9.92
N LYS A 53 16.21 26.94 -9.22
CA LYS A 53 15.92 25.53 -9.53
C LYS A 53 14.44 25.20 -9.37
N LEU A 54 13.79 25.76 -8.36
CA LEU A 54 12.36 25.61 -8.14
C LEU A 54 11.55 26.24 -9.29
N GLN A 55 11.90 27.45 -9.71
CA GLN A 55 11.29 28.11 -10.86
C GLN A 55 11.49 27.34 -12.16
N ASP A 56 12.70 26.82 -12.40
CA ASP A 56 13.01 26.02 -13.58
C ASP A 56 12.12 24.76 -13.62
N ILE A 57 11.95 24.09 -12.48
CA ILE A 57 11.08 22.92 -12.37
C ILE A 57 9.61 23.30 -12.53
N CYS A 58 9.14 24.42 -11.98
CA CYS A 58 7.78 24.91 -12.23
C CYS A 58 7.54 25.18 -13.72
N ALA A 59 8.51 25.79 -14.42
CA ALA A 59 8.40 26.11 -15.83
C ALA A 59 8.42 24.86 -16.73
N SER A 60 9.14 23.81 -16.32
CA SER A 60 9.30 22.57 -17.10
C SER A 60 8.55 21.36 -16.53
N ARG A 61 7.71 21.56 -15.50
CA ARG A 61 7.03 20.51 -14.71
C ARG A 61 6.29 19.46 -15.52
N GLN A 62 5.68 19.87 -16.64
CA GLN A 62 4.88 18.99 -17.48
C GLN A 62 5.76 17.95 -18.19
N LYS A 63 6.94 18.37 -18.65
CA LYS A 63 7.86 17.54 -19.46
C LYS A 63 8.97 16.93 -18.62
N ASN A 64 9.24 17.47 -17.44
CA ASN A 64 10.20 16.89 -16.52
C ASN A 64 9.74 15.52 -16.06
N SER A 65 10.70 14.63 -15.91
CA SER A 65 10.49 13.37 -15.21
C SER A 65 10.16 13.62 -13.74
N ILE A 66 9.36 12.73 -13.17
CA ILE A 66 9.04 12.73 -11.73
C ILE A 66 10.34 12.77 -10.91
N GLU A 67 11.36 12.00 -11.31
CA GLU A 67 12.67 11.96 -10.66
C GLU A 67 13.25 13.35 -10.38
N ASN A 68 13.22 14.23 -11.37
CA ASN A 68 13.78 15.57 -11.25
C ASN A 68 12.96 16.46 -10.31
N ILE A 69 11.65 16.24 -10.26
CA ILE A 69 10.70 16.98 -9.41
C ILE A 69 10.85 16.54 -7.96
N ILE A 70 10.88 15.24 -7.69
CA ILE A 70 10.98 14.70 -6.33
C ILE A 70 12.36 14.95 -5.70
N ARG A 71 13.43 15.01 -6.50
CA ARG A 71 14.80 15.30 -6.04
C ARG A 71 14.97 16.68 -5.39
N ILE A 72 14.00 17.59 -5.53
CA ILE A 72 14.02 18.85 -4.80
C ILE A 72 13.78 18.60 -3.31
N PHE A 73 12.97 17.61 -2.97
CA PHE A 73 12.53 17.33 -1.61
C PHE A 73 13.45 16.29 -0.97
N PRO A 74 14.18 16.64 0.10
CA PRO A 74 15.03 15.68 0.82
C PRO A 74 14.23 14.55 1.46
N ASP A 75 12.99 14.84 1.86
CA ASP A 75 12.07 13.89 2.47
C ASP A 75 10.69 14.01 1.81
N ILE A 76 10.31 12.98 1.06
CA ILE A 76 9.01 12.94 0.38
C ILE A 76 7.83 13.00 1.37
N GLN A 77 8.01 12.54 2.61
CA GLN A 77 6.94 12.56 3.61
C GLN A 77 6.58 13.99 4.03
N GLN A 78 7.53 14.92 3.93
CA GLN A 78 7.34 16.35 4.24
C GLN A 78 7.10 17.21 3.01
N ALA A 79 7.25 16.67 1.81
CA ALA A 79 7.23 17.44 0.57
C ALA A 79 5.91 18.24 0.35
N GLU A 80 4.75 17.73 0.79
CA GLU A 80 3.49 18.49 0.75
C GLU A 80 3.53 19.72 1.66
N ASN A 81 4.06 19.57 2.87
CA ASN A 81 4.23 20.67 3.82
C ASN A 81 5.22 21.71 3.29
N ASP A 82 6.33 21.24 2.71
CA ASP A 82 7.34 22.09 2.11
C ASP A 82 6.76 22.87 0.93
N LEU A 83 6.00 22.23 0.03
CA LEU A 83 5.30 22.91 -1.07
C LEU A 83 4.35 24.00 -0.57
N ASN A 84 3.57 23.70 0.47
CA ASN A 84 2.65 24.68 1.06
C ASN A 84 3.39 25.85 1.71
N GLN A 85 4.55 25.62 2.34
CA GLN A 85 5.40 26.69 2.88
C GLN A 85 6.03 27.55 1.78
N LEU A 86 6.32 26.94 0.62
CA LEU A 86 6.92 27.58 -0.54
C LEU A 86 5.88 28.18 -1.50
N GLN A 87 4.58 28.09 -1.22
CA GLN A 87 3.51 28.49 -2.12
C GLN A 87 3.63 29.93 -2.64
N SER A 88 4.17 30.85 -1.83
CA SER A 88 4.37 32.26 -2.22
C SER A 88 5.47 32.46 -3.26
N LEU A 89 6.34 31.46 -3.44
CA LEU A 89 7.44 31.46 -4.40
C LEU A 89 7.10 30.68 -5.69
N LEU A 90 5.94 30.02 -5.71
CA LEU A 90 5.50 29.14 -6.79
C LEU A 90 4.47 29.84 -7.68
N ASP A 91 4.47 29.50 -8.97
CA ASP A 91 3.38 29.85 -9.87
C ASP A 91 2.07 29.20 -9.36
N PRO A 92 0.99 29.97 -9.15
CA PRO A 92 -0.30 29.43 -8.74
C PRO A 92 -0.83 28.30 -9.63
N LEU A 93 -0.45 28.28 -10.91
CA LEU A 93 -0.82 27.21 -11.85
C LEU A 93 0.06 25.95 -11.73
N ALA A 94 1.26 26.07 -11.15
CA ALA A 94 2.18 24.95 -10.96
C ALA A 94 1.92 24.21 -9.63
N LEU A 95 1.47 24.92 -8.60
CA LEU A 95 1.28 24.36 -7.26
C LEU A 95 0.34 23.14 -7.22
N PRO A 96 -0.86 23.15 -7.84
CA PRO A 96 -1.76 21.98 -7.80
C PRO A 96 -1.16 20.73 -8.45
N GLN A 97 -0.40 20.92 -9.53
CA GLN A 97 0.27 19.85 -10.25
C GLN A 97 1.42 19.24 -9.44
N LEU A 98 2.25 20.08 -8.82
CA LEU A 98 3.32 19.64 -7.95
C LEU A 98 2.78 18.91 -6.71
N LEU A 99 1.72 19.43 -6.09
CA LEU A 99 1.04 18.74 -5.00
C LEU A 99 0.54 17.36 -5.44
N SER A 100 -0.08 17.26 -6.61
CA SER A 100 -0.56 15.96 -7.13
C SER A 100 0.57 14.95 -7.32
N ILE A 101 1.71 15.38 -7.90
CA ILE A 101 2.88 14.51 -8.10
C ILE A 101 3.46 14.05 -6.76
N VAL A 102 3.63 14.98 -5.82
CA VAL A 102 4.19 14.67 -4.50
C VAL A 102 3.26 13.77 -3.69
N SER A 103 1.96 14.06 -3.66
CA SER A 103 0.95 13.25 -2.97
C SER A 103 0.89 11.83 -3.53
N PHE A 104 0.97 11.69 -4.86
CA PHE A 104 1.09 10.38 -5.51
C PHE A 104 2.36 9.67 -5.05
N TRP A 105 3.52 10.31 -5.17
CA TRP A 105 4.80 9.65 -4.91
C TRP A 105 4.93 9.21 -3.44
N LYS A 106 4.50 10.08 -2.52
CA LYS A 106 4.43 9.81 -1.07
C LYS A 106 3.63 8.54 -0.74
N ASN A 107 2.54 8.29 -1.46
CA ASN A 107 1.62 7.17 -1.22
C ASN A 107 1.70 6.08 -2.29
N SER A 108 2.70 6.11 -3.17
CA SER A 108 2.79 5.29 -4.39
C SER A 108 2.62 3.80 -4.11
N SER A 109 3.30 3.28 -3.07
CA SER A 109 3.17 1.89 -2.65
C SER A 109 1.72 1.52 -2.31
N ARG A 110 1.05 2.32 -1.47
CA ARG A 110 -0.35 2.08 -1.08
C ARG A 110 -1.29 2.16 -2.29
N ILE A 111 -1.11 3.17 -3.14
CA ILE A 111 -1.90 3.35 -4.36
C ILE A 111 -1.74 2.14 -5.30
N HIS A 112 -0.51 1.67 -5.52
CA HIS A 112 -0.25 0.48 -6.33
C HIS A 112 -0.90 -0.77 -5.74
N HIS A 113 -0.85 -0.95 -4.42
CA HIS A 113 -1.53 -2.07 -3.77
C HIS A 113 -3.06 -1.99 -3.93
N ILE A 114 -3.66 -0.82 -3.77
CA ILE A 114 -5.10 -0.60 -4.02
C ILE A 114 -5.45 -0.98 -5.47
N CYS A 115 -4.71 -0.46 -6.46
CA CYS A 115 -4.99 -0.75 -7.86
C CYS A 115 -4.87 -2.24 -8.19
N LYS A 116 -3.81 -2.90 -7.71
CA LYS A 116 -3.63 -4.35 -7.90
C LYS A 116 -4.72 -5.17 -7.21
N GLY A 117 -5.11 -4.79 -5.98
CA GLY A 117 -6.15 -5.48 -5.23
C GLY A 117 -7.52 -5.35 -5.89
N LEU A 118 -7.85 -4.17 -6.40
CA LEU A 118 -9.03 -3.97 -7.24
C LEU A 118 -8.98 -4.82 -8.50
N SER A 119 -7.83 -4.92 -9.18
CA SER A 119 -7.68 -5.80 -10.34
C SER A 119 -7.88 -7.28 -10.01
N PHE A 120 -7.43 -7.75 -8.84
CA PHE A 120 -7.69 -9.12 -8.37
C PHE A 120 -9.16 -9.36 -8.06
N LEU A 121 -9.79 -8.43 -7.33
CA LEU A 121 -11.23 -8.49 -7.06
C LEU A 121 -12.05 -8.48 -8.35
N ASN A 122 -11.69 -7.63 -9.30
CA ASN A 122 -12.36 -7.54 -10.60
C ASN A 122 -12.40 -8.88 -11.32
N LYS A 123 -11.29 -9.64 -11.28
CA LYS A 123 -11.20 -11.00 -11.84
C LYS A 123 -12.04 -12.00 -11.04
N ALA A 124 -11.98 -11.94 -9.71
CA ALA A 124 -12.68 -12.88 -8.83
C ALA A 124 -14.21 -12.80 -8.96
N VAL A 125 -14.77 -11.59 -9.10
CA VAL A 125 -16.23 -11.38 -9.18
C VAL A 125 -16.74 -11.03 -10.58
N SER A 126 -15.86 -10.99 -11.59
CA SER A 126 -16.21 -10.59 -12.97
C SER A 126 -16.92 -9.23 -13.04
N ALA A 127 -16.35 -8.22 -12.37
CA ALA A 127 -16.87 -6.86 -12.40
C ALA A 127 -16.35 -6.06 -13.61
N ASN A 128 -16.92 -4.87 -13.82
CA ASN A 128 -16.51 -3.91 -14.84
C ASN A 128 -15.79 -2.72 -14.19
N ILE A 129 -14.69 -2.98 -13.49
CA ILE A 129 -13.79 -1.94 -12.99
C ILE A 129 -12.89 -1.45 -14.13
N ASP A 130 -12.63 -0.14 -14.21
CA ASP A 130 -11.78 0.51 -15.24
C ASP A 130 -10.32 0.03 -15.16
N SER A 131 -10.02 -1.13 -15.76
CA SER A 131 -8.69 -1.74 -15.73
C SER A 131 -7.64 -0.86 -16.40
N THR A 132 -8.02 -0.08 -17.41
CA THR A 132 -7.11 0.84 -18.11
C THR A 132 -6.57 1.91 -17.16
N LEU A 133 -7.42 2.46 -16.29
CA LEU A 133 -6.98 3.40 -15.26
C LEU A 133 -6.07 2.72 -14.23
N LEU A 134 -6.43 1.52 -13.74
CA LEU A 134 -5.64 0.81 -12.73
C LEU A 134 -4.24 0.48 -13.24
N ASP A 135 -4.14 0.01 -14.48
CA ASP A 135 -2.87 -0.33 -15.14
C ASP A 135 -2.04 0.94 -15.40
N SER A 136 -2.68 2.03 -15.85
CA SER A 136 -2.00 3.32 -16.07
C SER A 136 -1.40 3.87 -14.77
N VAL A 137 -2.13 3.78 -13.65
CA VAL A 137 -1.63 4.20 -12.34
C VAL A 137 -0.42 3.36 -11.92
N CYS A 138 -0.49 2.03 -12.09
CA CYS A 138 0.62 1.13 -11.75
C CYS A 138 1.85 1.28 -12.66
N ALA A 139 1.69 1.88 -13.84
CA ALA A 139 2.78 2.10 -14.77
C ALA A 139 3.61 3.37 -14.46
N ILE A 140 3.09 4.26 -13.61
CA ILE A 140 3.80 5.48 -13.20
C ILE A 140 5.11 5.10 -12.48
N ASN A 141 6.22 5.62 -12.98
CA ASN A 141 7.57 5.40 -12.44
C ASN A 141 8.38 6.69 -12.49
N GLU A 142 9.64 6.66 -12.03
CA GLU A 142 10.51 7.85 -11.93
C GLU A 142 10.68 8.61 -13.25
N LYS A 143 10.58 7.90 -14.39
CA LYS A 143 10.75 8.46 -15.74
C LYS A 143 9.47 9.01 -16.34
N THR A 144 8.31 8.73 -15.75
CA THR A 144 7.02 9.26 -16.19
C THR A 144 7.06 10.79 -16.14
N SER A 145 6.41 11.43 -17.10
CA SER A 145 6.34 12.90 -17.13
C SER A 145 5.45 13.43 -16.00
N GLY A 146 5.76 14.62 -15.47
CA GLY A 146 4.95 15.23 -14.41
C GLY A 146 3.50 15.47 -14.82
N ASP A 147 3.23 15.75 -16.10
CA ASP A 147 1.88 15.92 -16.61
C ASP A 147 1.08 14.62 -16.62
N GLU A 148 1.67 13.56 -17.15
CA GLU A 148 1.07 12.24 -17.18
C GLU A 148 0.79 11.71 -15.76
N CYS A 149 1.73 11.92 -14.83
CA CYS A 149 1.56 11.57 -13.43
C CYS A 149 0.37 12.29 -12.80
N ALA A 150 0.33 13.63 -12.93
CA ALA A 150 -0.72 14.44 -12.31
C ALA A 150 -2.09 14.10 -12.89
N LEU A 151 -2.22 14.02 -14.22
CA LEU A 151 -3.48 13.69 -14.88
C LEU A 151 -3.99 12.29 -14.52
N THR A 152 -3.10 11.30 -14.45
CA THR A 152 -3.46 9.93 -14.10
C THR A 152 -3.86 9.82 -12.63
N TYR A 153 -3.11 10.49 -11.75
CA TYR A 153 -3.42 10.52 -10.32
C TYR A 153 -4.73 11.25 -10.02
N GLU A 154 -5.02 12.38 -10.68
CA GLU A 154 -6.30 13.09 -10.52
C GLU A 154 -7.49 12.20 -10.93
N LYS A 155 -7.38 11.48 -12.05
CA LYS A 155 -8.41 10.50 -12.47
C LYS A 155 -8.59 9.38 -11.45
N TYR A 156 -7.50 8.84 -10.92
CA TYR A 156 -7.55 7.84 -9.83
C TYR A 156 -8.24 8.42 -8.60
N ARG A 157 -7.86 9.62 -8.18
CA ARG A 157 -8.39 10.26 -6.98
C ARG A 157 -9.89 10.50 -7.10
N ASP A 158 -10.36 10.96 -8.26
CA ASP A 158 -11.77 11.29 -8.45
C ASP A 158 -12.65 10.06 -8.64
N LYS A 159 -12.16 9.00 -9.31
CA LYS A 159 -12.93 7.76 -9.54
C LYS A 159 -12.83 6.73 -8.41
N ILE A 160 -11.72 6.69 -7.68
CA ILE A 160 -11.40 5.63 -6.72
C ILE A 160 -11.20 6.20 -5.32
N GLU A 161 -10.29 7.15 -5.11
CA GLU A 161 -9.91 7.55 -3.74
C GLU A 161 -11.02 8.33 -3.02
N LYS A 162 -11.57 9.38 -3.64
CA LYS A 162 -12.61 10.23 -3.03
C LYS A 162 -13.93 9.52 -2.75
N PRO A 163 -14.45 8.66 -3.65
CA PRO A 163 -15.73 8.00 -3.41
C PRO A 163 -15.68 6.89 -2.34
N LEU A 164 -14.49 6.41 -1.98
CA LEU A 164 -14.32 5.26 -1.11
C LEU A 164 -13.87 5.68 0.30
N SER A 165 -14.33 4.95 1.31
CA SER A 165 -13.84 5.14 2.67
C SER A 165 -12.42 4.59 2.82
N ASP A 166 -11.69 5.11 3.81
CA ASP A 166 -10.34 4.63 4.13
C ASP A 166 -10.32 3.13 4.49
N ASP A 167 -11.39 2.61 5.09
CA ASP A 167 -11.55 1.17 5.35
C ASP A 167 -11.55 0.35 4.07
N MET A 168 -12.30 0.79 3.05
CA MET A 168 -12.37 0.08 1.77
C MET A 168 -11.04 0.17 1.02
N LEU A 169 -10.42 1.35 1.00
CA LEU A 169 -9.09 1.53 0.41
C LEU A 169 -8.05 0.64 1.11
N THR A 170 -8.12 0.53 2.44
CA THR A 170 -7.24 -0.34 3.22
C THR A 170 -7.48 -1.82 2.88
N LEU A 171 -8.74 -2.25 2.83
CA LEU A 171 -9.09 -3.61 2.42
C LEU A 171 -8.55 -3.94 1.01
N PHE A 172 -8.75 -3.04 0.05
CA PHE A 172 -8.25 -3.25 -1.32
C PHE A 172 -6.73 -3.28 -1.38
N SER A 173 -6.04 -2.48 -0.57
CA SER A 173 -4.60 -2.59 -0.42
C SER A 173 -4.20 -3.99 0.08
N TYR A 174 -4.91 -4.53 1.07
CA TYR A 174 -4.67 -5.87 1.62
C TYR A 174 -4.89 -7.01 0.61
N TYR A 175 -5.87 -6.88 -0.30
CA TYR A 175 -6.05 -7.87 -1.37
C TYR A 175 -4.81 -8.05 -2.25
N SER A 176 -3.98 -7.01 -2.37
CA SER A 176 -2.70 -7.07 -3.09
C SER A 176 -1.54 -7.48 -2.20
N SER A 177 -1.33 -6.78 -1.07
CA SER A 177 -0.18 -7.03 -0.19
C SER A 177 -0.26 -8.37 0.54
N GLY A 178 -1.47 -8.88 0.78
CA GLY A 178 -1.76 -10.16 1.40
C GLY A 178 -2.37 -11.18 0.44
N SER A 179 -2.00 -11.17 -0.84
CA SER A 179 -2.56 -12.08 -1.87
C SER A 179 -2.59 -13.54 -1.42
N ASP A 180 -1.53 -14.02 -0.78
CA ASP A 180 -1.39 -15.40 -0.32
C ASP A 180 -2.41 -15.76 0.79
N LEU A 181 -2.81 -14.77 1.60
CA LEU A 181 -3.85 -14.93 2.60
C LEU A 181 -5.20 -15.10 1.90
N PHE A 182 -5.55 -14.21 0.98
CA PHE A 182 -6.83 -14.27 0.27
C PHE A 182 -6.95 -15.50 -0.63
N GLU A 183 -5.87 -15.93 -1.28
CA GLU A 183 -5.84 -17.19 -2.03
C GLU A 183 -6.10 -18.38 -1.11
N PHE A 184 -5.45 -18.42 0.06
CA PHE A 184 -5.66 -19.48 1.03
C PHE A 184 -7.08 -19.46 1.61
N LEU A 185 -7.60 -18.30 1.99
CA LEU A 185 -8.99 -18.13 2.44
C LEU A 185 -9.99 -18.64 1.39
N GLY A 186 -9.73 -18.38 0.11
CA GLY A 186 -10.55 -18.87 -0.99
C GLY A 186 -10.49 -20.39 -1.21
N SER A 187 -9.41 -21.04 -0.77
CA SER A 187 -9.25 -22.49 -0.88
C SER A 187 -9.95 -23.30 0.23
N LEU A 188 -10.28 -22.66 1.35
CA LEU A 188 -10.84 -23.33 2.53
C LEU A 188 -12.37 -23.39 2.49
N SER A 189 -12.91 -24.56 2.84
CA SER A 189 -14.33 -24.74 3.16
C SER A 189 -14.64 -24.32 4.60
N ASN A 190 -15.93 -24.24 4.94
CA ASN A 190 -16.37 -24.00 6.33
C ASN A 190 -15.91 -25.12 7.28
N ASP A 191 -15.89 -26.37 6.81
CA ASP A 191 -15.43 -27.51 7.60
C ASP A 191 -13.93 -27.41 7.90
N ASP A 192 -13.13 -26.92 6.95
CA ASP A 192 -11.69 -26.72 7.16
C ASP A 192 -11.42 -25.67 8.24
N VAL A 193 -12.19 -24.59 8.25
CA VAL A 193 -12.09 -23.53 9.27
C VAL A 193 -12.53 -24.06 10.63
N TYR A 194 -13.63 -24.82 10.69
CA TYR A 194 -14.09 -25.44 11.92
C TYR A 194 -13.05 -26.41 12.49
N ASN A 195 -12.47 -27.27 11.64
CA ASN A 195 -11.41 -28.19 12.04
C ASN A 195 -10.16 -27.44 12.56
N LEU A 196 -9.81 -26.30 11.95
CA LEU A 196 -8.72 -25.45 12.46
C LEU A 196 -9.02 -24.91 13.86
N GLN A 197 -10.24 -24.45 14.10
CA GLN A 197 -10.66 -23.93 15.41
C GLN A 197 -10.69 -25.01 16.49
N GLU A 198 -11.17 -26.21 16.17
CA GLU A 198 -11.15 -27.36 17.09
C GLU A 198 -9.72 -27.81 17.39
N ALA A 199 -8.87 -27.92 16.37
CA ALA A 199 -7.49 -28.38 16.53
C ALA A 199 -6.66 -27.52 17.49
N VAL A 200 -6.90 -26.21 17.52
CA VAL A 200 -6.18 -25.30 18.42
C VAL A 200 -6.74 -25.24 19.84
N ASN A 201 -7.90 -25.85 20.10
CA ASN A 201 -8.40 -26.05 21.45
C ASN A 201 -7.74 -27.28 22.11
N ASP A 202 -7.34 -28.27 21.31
CA ASP A 202 -6.78 -29.54 21.78
C ASP A 202 -5.24 -29.60 21.78
N TRP A 203 -4.56 -28.59 21.21
CA TRP A 203 -3.10 -28.58 21.07
C TRP A 203 -2.44 -27.65 22.09
N GLU A 204 -1.77 -28.24 23.08
CA GLU A 204 -0.96 -27.50 24.08
C GLU A 204 0.34 -26.88 23.50
N GLU A 205 0.77 -27.26 22.29
CA GLU A 205 2.08 -26.90 21.72
C GLU A 205 2.03 -26.26 20.31
N THR A 206 1.11 -25.32 20.04
CA THR A 206 1.17 -24.55 18.78
C THR A 206 2.06 -23.32 18.86
N LEU A 207 2.84 -23.09 17.80
CA LEU A 207 3.59 -21.83 17.56
C LEU A 207 2.67 -20.61 17.36
N VAL A 208 1.36 -20.82 17.19
CA VAL A 208 0.34 -19.78 16.99
C VAL A 208 -0.65 -19.84 18.13
N SER A 209 -1.00 -18.68 18.67
CA SER A 209 -2.00 -18.60 19.73
C SER A 209 -3.39 -18.93 19.19
N THR A 210 -4.20 -19.61 20.00
CA THR A 210 -5.63 -19.90 19.71
C THR A 210 -6.36 -18.66 19.20
N LYS A 211 -6.09 -17.49 19.82
CA LYS A 211 -6.62 -16.19 19.41
C LYS A 211 -6.43 -15.91 17.92
N ILE A 212 -5.22 -16.10 17.38
CA ILE A 212 -4.93 -15.79 15.97
C ILE A 212 -5.72 -16.68 15.01
N VAL A 213 -5.99 -17.94 15.38
CA VAL A 213 -6.84 -18.83 14.57
C VAL A 213 -8.30 -18.37 14.55
N PHE A 214 -8.82 -17.87 15.67
CA PHE A 214 -10.14 -17.25 15.71
C PHE A 214 -10.21 -15.91 14.95
N GLU A 215 -9.15 -15.11 14.97
CA GLU A 215 -9.02 -13.91 14.13
C GLU A 215 -9.05 -14.28 12.65
N PHE A 216 -8.30 -15.31 12.24
CA PHE A 216 -8.31 -15.84 10.88
C PHE A 216 -9.70 -16.35 10.45
N ALA A 217 -10.37 -17.11 11.31
CA ALA A 217 -11.75 -17.56 11.06
C ALA A 217 -12.72 -16.38 10.90
N THR A 218 -12.52 -15.30 11.68
CA THR A 218 -13.29 -14.06 11.54
C THR A 218 -13.05 -13.39 10.19
N VAL A 219 -11.80 -13.32 9.73
CA VAL A 219 -11.46 -12.78 8.39
C VAL A 219 -12.10 -13.63 7.29
N LYS A 220 -12.04 -14.96 7.37
CA LYS A 220 -12.68 -15.88 6.42
C LYS A 220 -14.19 -15.65 6.35
N ASN A 221 -14.85 -15.62 7.50
CA ASN A 221 -16.28 -15.35 7.60
C ASN A 221 -16.66 -13.98 7.02
N PHE A 222 -15.83 -12.95 7.25
CA PHE A 222 -16.04 -11.63 6.64
C PHE A 222 -16.03 -11.71 5.11
N VAL A 223 -14.98 -12.32 4.55
CA VAL A 223 -14.76 -12.43 3.10
C VAL A 223 -15.88 -13.24 2.44
N ASP A 224 -16.26 -14.38 3.01
CA ASP A 224 -17.32 -15.24 2.49
C ASP A 224 -18.67 -14.53 2.48
N ARG A 225 -19.06 -13.89 3.58
CA ARG A 225 -20.32 -13.14 3.66
C ARG A 225 -20.37 -11.96 2.69
N ALA A 226 -19.24 -11.30 2.47
CA ALA A 226 -19.15 -10.22 1.50
C ALA A 226 -19.33 -10.76 0.07
N TYR A 227 -18.65 -11.86 -0.28
CA TYR A 227 -18.82 -12.48 -1.59
C TYR A 227 -20.23 -13.02 -1.82
N ASP A 228 -20.85 -13.62 -0.81
CA ASP A 228 -22.25 -14.06 -0.90
C ASP A 228 -23.19 -12.88 -1.15
N THR A 229 -22.97 -11.76 -0.46
CA THR A 229 -23.75 -10.52 -0.66
C THR A 229 -23.59 -9.99 -2.10
N ILE A 230 -22.35 -9.97 -2.62
CA ILE A 230 -22.05 -9.55 -3.98
C ILE A 230 -22.70 -10.50 -5.01
N LYS A 231 -22.66 -11.81 -4.74
CA LYS A 231 -23.22 -12.84 -5.61
C LYS A 231 -24.75 -12.76 -5.69
N VAL A 232 -25.43 -12.57 -4.57
CA VAL A 232 -26.88 -12.31 -4.55
C VAL A 232 -27.19 -11.08 -5.40
N LYS A 233 -26.42 -10.00 -5.24
CA LYS A 233 -26.61 -8.79 -6.04
C LYS A 233 -26.42 -9.03 -7.54
N HIS A 234 -25.42 -9.82 -7.91
CA HIS A 234 -25.17 -10.19 -9.29
C HIS A 234 -26.34 -10.97 -9.91
N GLN A 235 -26.95 -11.89 -9.14
CA GLN A 235 -28.13 -12.65 -9.58
C GLN A 235 -29.35 -11.76 -9.79
N GLU A 236 -29.55 -10.73 -8.95
CA GLU A 236 -30.64 -9.75 -9.12
C GLU A 236 -30.50 -8.92 -10.40
N LEU A 237 -29.25 -8.59 -10.77
CA LEU A 237 -28.92 -7.69 -11.87
C LEU A 237 -29.07 -8.30 -13.27
N LYS A 238 -29.45 -9.58 -13.38
CA LYS A 238 -29.86 -10.30 -14.61
C LYS A 238 -29.21 -9.78 -15.90
N ASN A 239 -27.89 -9.98 -16.03
CA ASN A 239 -27.03 -9.61 -17.17
C ASN A 239 -26.38 -8.20 -17.14
N THR A 240 -26.52 -7.43 -16.07
CA THR A 240 -25.73 -6.20 -15.89
C THR A 240 -24.40 -6.54 -15.19
N PRO A 241 -23.24 -6.11 -15.74
CA PRO A 241 -21.96 -6.30 -15.07
C PRO A 241 -21.91 -5.57 -13.72
N LEU A 242 -21.36 -6.23 -12.70
CA LEU A 242 -21.12 -5.59 -11.40
C LEU A 242 -20.22 -4.37 -11.57
N GLN A 243 -20.57 -3.28 -10.91
CA GLN A 243 -19.74 -2.09 -10.85
C GLN A 243 -18.94 -2.07 -9.55
N LEU A 244 -17.91 -1.21 -9.48
CA LEU A 244 -17.11 -1.02 -8.26
C LEU A 244 -18.00 -0.73 -7.04
N ASN A 245 -19.04 0.09 -7.20
CA ASN A 245 -19.93 0.44 -6.12
C ASN A 245 -20.72 -0.75 -5.55
N ASP A 246 -21.04 -1.74 -6.37
CA ASP A 246 -21.72 -2.96 -5.92
C ASP A 246 -20.80 -3.80 -5.02
N ILE A 247 -19.52 -3.91 -5.41
CA ILE A 247 -18.49 -4.59 -4.61
C ILE A 247 -18.30 -3.88 -3.26
N VAL A 248 -18.12 -2.56 -3.32
CA VAL A 248 -17.92 -1.71 -2.14
C VAL A 248 -19.11 -1.82 -1.19
N THR A 249 -20.33 -1.78 -1.72
CA THR A 249 -21.55 -1.91 -0.91
C THR A 249 -21.63 -3.29 -0.25
N GLY A 250 -21.23 -4.36 -0.95
CA GLY A 250 -21.16 -5.71 -0.41
C GLY A 250 -20.26 -5.79 0.81
N PHE A 251 -19.01 -5.34 0.70
CA PHE A 251 -18.08 -5.31 1.83
C PHE A 251 -18.52 -4.36 2.95
N ALA A 252 -18.94 -3.14 2.61
CA ALA A 252 -19.33 -2.14 3.59
C ALA A 252 -20.57 -2.55 4.41
N THR A 253 -21.49 -3.33 3.83
CA THR A 253 -22.66 -3.85 4.55
C THR A 253 -22.24 -4.83 5.64
N ILE A 254 -21.30 -5.72 5.33
CA ILE A 254 -20.79 -6.71 6.29
C ILE A 254 -19.92 -6.05 7.36
N TRP A 255 -19.08 -5.09 6.97
CA TRP A 255 -18.13 -4.41 7.87
C TRP A 255 -18.81 -3.69 9.06
N LYS A 256 -20.06 -3.24 8.88
CA LYS A 256 -20.84 -2.56 9.95
C LYS A 256 -21.21 -3.45 11.12
N ASN A 257 -21.06 -4.77 11.01
CA ASN A 257 -21.36 -5.68 12.10
C ASN A 257 -20.26 -5.61 13.19
N GLU A 258 -20.65 -5.50 14.45
CA GLU A 258 -19.75 -5.35 15.60
C GLU A 258 -18.68 -6.46 15.66
N GLN A 259 -19.00 -7.66 15.16
CA GLN A 259 -18.04 -8.78 15.10
C GLN A 259 -16.80 -8.50 14.22
N PHE A 260 -16.83 -7.47 13.37
CA PHE A 260 -15.74 -7.10 12.45
C PHE A 260 -15.10 -5.75 12.78
N LYS A 261 -15.36 -5.20 13.96
CA LYS A 261 -14.80 -3.91 14.40
C LYS A 261 -13.28 -3.85 14.30
N ASP A 262 -12.59 -4.93 14.66
CA ASP A 262 -11.13 -5.03 14.67
C ASP A 262 -10.57 -5.75 13.42
N LEU A 263 -11.33 -5.81 12.33
CA LEU A 263 -10.97 -6.58 11.13
C LEU A 263 -9.61 -6.20 10.53
N ARG A 264 -9.21 -4.92 10.60
CA ARG A 264 -7.87 -4.48 10.15
C ARG A 264 -6.76 -5.21 10.91
N THR A 265 -6.86 -5.26 12.23
CA THR A 265 -5.93 -5.98 13.11
C THR A 265 -5.94 -7.47 12.79
N TYR A 266 -7.11 -8.05 12.52
CA TYR A 266 -7.24 -9.47 12.20
C TYR A 266 -6.62 -9.82 10.84
N LEU A 267 -6.71 -8.93 9.84
CA LEU A 267 -6.02 -9.11 8.56
C LEU A 267 -4.50 -9.13 8.73
N GLU A 268 -3.97 -8.25 9.58
CA GLU A 268 -2.54 -8.18 9.89
C GLU A 268 -2.04 -9.43 10.62
N SER A 269 -2.70 -9.80 11.72
CA SER A 269 -2.31 -10.98 12.51
C SER A 269 -2.43 -12.27 11.70
N SER A 270 -3.49 -12.41 10.91
CA SER A 270 -3.70 -13.55 10.01
C SER A 270 -2.64 -13.63 8.93
N SER A 271 -2.24 -12.49 8.34
CA SER A 271 -1.18 -12.44 7.33
C SER A 271 0.17 -12.86 7.91
N LEU A 272 0.50 -12.36 9.11
CA LEU A 272 1.76 -12.69 9.80
C LEU A 272 1.84 -14.15 10.19
N ALA A 273 0.73 -14.76 10.60
CA ALA A 273 0.67 -16.15 11.02
C ALA A 273 0.33 -17.15 9.91
N LEU A 274 0.17 -16.70 8.66
CA LEU A 274 -0.35 -17.49 7.56
C LEU A 274 0.42 -18.81 7.34
N SER A 275 1.74 -18.76 7.39
CA SER A 275 2.60 -19.95 7.20
C SER A 275 2.32 -21.03 8.23
N SER A 276 2.16 -20.63 9.50
CA SER A 276 1.84 -21.53 10.59
C SER A 276 0.41 -22.07 10.48
N ILE A 277 -0.57 -21.23 10.11
CA ILE A 277 -1.95 -21.67 9.89
C ILE A 277 -2.01 -22.68 8.73
N LYS A 278 -1.31 -22.43 7.62
CA LYS A 278 -1.19 -23.38 6.50
C LYS A 278 -0.60 -24.72 6.95
N ARG A 279 0.42 -24.70 7.81
CA ARG A 279 1.02 -25.93 8.36
C ARG A 279 0.03 -26.71 9.21
N ILE A 280 -0.70 -26.05 10.12
CA ILE A 280 -1.74 -26.69 10.95
C ILE A 280 -2.80 -27.33 10.03
N HIS A 281 -3.28 -26.60 9.03
CA HIS A 281 -4.27 -27.11 8.08
C HIS A 281 -3.76 -28.36 7.34
N LEU A 282 -2.53 -28.34 6.83
CA LEU A 282 -1.94 -29.50 6.14
C LEU A 282 -1.82 -30.72 7.05
N GLU A 283 -1.39 -30.55 8.30
CA GLU A 283 -1.30 -31.65 9.28
C GLU A 283 -2.67 -32.26 9.57
N LEU A 284 -3.73 -31.44 9.64
CA LEU A 284 -5.10 -31.92 9.81
C LEU A 284 -5.59 -32.70 8.59
N VAL A 285 -5.33 -32.20 7.39
CA VAL A 285 -5.68 -32.87 6.14
C VAL A 285 -4.96 -34.22 6.03
N ASP A 286 -3.66 -34.27 6.35
CA ASP A 286 -2.87 -35.51 6.33
C ASP A 286 -3.36 -36.53 7.37
N LYS A 287 -3.69 -36.07 8.58
CA LYS A 287 -4.29 -36.92 9.63
C LYS A 287 -5.63 -37.49 9.17
N GLU A 288 -6.51 -36.68 8.60
CA GLU A 288 -7.81 -37.14 8.09
C GLU A 288 -7.67 -38.10 6.90
N GLN A 289 -6.77 -37.81 5.94
CA GLN A 289 -6.48 -38.72 4.85
C GLN A 289 -5.91 -40.06 5.35
N SER A 290 -5.01 -40.03 6.34
CA SER A 290 -4.46 -41.22 6.97
C SER A 290 -5.55 -42.07 7.66
N LYS A 291 -6.46 -41.44 8.42
CA LYS A 291 -7.62 -42.13 9.01
C LYS A 291 -8.50 -42.77 7.95
N ARG A 292 -8.83 -42.04 6.87
CA ARG A 292 -9.65 -42.57 5.76
C ARG A 292 -9.01 -43.78 5.08
N ARG A 293 -7.68 -43.74 4.83
CA ARG A 293 -6.94 -44.89 4.29
C ARG A 293 -7.01 -46.10 5.23
N ARG A 294 -6.79 -45.91 6.53
CA ARG A 294 -6.90 -47.00 7.52
C ARG A 294 -8.29 -47.60 7.58
N ILE A 295 -9.35 -46.78 7.52
CA ILE A 295 -10.73 -47.28 7.48
C ILE A 295 -10.97 -48.08 6.21
N ALA A 296 -10.54 -47.58 5.05
CA ALA A 296 -10.66 -48.30 3.78
C ALA A 296 -9.92 -49.65 3.80
N ASP A 297 -8.71 -49.69 4.36
CA ASP A 297 -7.92 -50.91 4.53
C ASP A 297 -8.63 -51.93 5.45
N ILE A 298 -9.24 -51.46 6.55
CA ILE A 298 -10.02 -52.31 7.46
C ILE A 298 -11.24 -52.88 6.73
N LEU A 299 -11.98 -52.05 6.01
CA LEU A 299 -13.16 -52.48 5.28
C LEU A 299 -12.81 -53.49 4.18
N GLN A 300 -11.73 -53.27 3.43
CA GLN A 300 -11.26 -54.23 2.42
C GLN A 300 -10.84 -55.57 3.05
N LYS A 301 -10.17 -55.54 4.20
CA LYS A 301 -9.79 -56.76 4.93
C LYS A 301 -10.97 -57.47 5.60
N SER A 302 -12.10 -56.79 5.80
CA SER A 302 -13.30 -57.35 6.43
C SER A 302 -14.31 -57.93 5.43
N ILE A 303 -14.05 -57.77 4.12
CA ILE A 303 -14.87 -58.31 3.02
C ILE A 303 -14.33 -59.67 2.52
N VAL A 304 -13.28 -60.20 3.15
CA VAL A 304 -12.72 -61.55 2.89
C VAL A 304 -13.21 -62.53 3.94
#